data_AF-A0A8T6Q0A7-F1
#
_entry.id   AF-A0A8T6Q0A7-F1
#
_cell.length_a   1.000
_cell.length_b   1.000
_cell.length_c   1.000
_cell.angle_alpha   90.00
_cell.angle_beta   90.00
_cell.angle_gamma   90.00
#
_symmetry.space_group_name_H-M   'P 1'
#
loop_
_entity.id
_entity.type
_entity.pdbx_description
1 polymer ?
#
loop_
_entity_poly.entity_id
_entity_poly.type
_entity_poly.pdbx_seq_one_letter_code
_entity_poly.pdbx_strand_id
1 'polypeptide(L)'
;LAYCLMGEKAPERISAVQFHPNLSYEDFIRGWRPGKEGQLTLIDGPFVNAIKTAVNNPTSKYVVIIEEINRGNPAQIFGETLTLMEADKRTPTEALSLSYPKNADEKIYIPENLYIIGTMNIADRSLALLDLALRRRFAFIDLKPAFNDAWRNWVNYNYAIDFDMLAFIKSRLTVLN
;
A
#
# COMPACT_ATOMS: atom_id res chain seq x y z
N LEU A 1 -6.85 -3.67 9.11
CA LEU A 1 -7.24 -4.34 7.85
C LEU A 1 -6.27 -5.46 7.48
N ALA A 2 -4.97 -5.20 7.34
CA ALA A 2 -3.96 -6.21 7.00
C ALA A 2 -4.01 -7.46 7.91
N TYR A 3 -4.03 -7.29 9.23
CA TYR A 3 -4.16 -8.42 10.17
C TYR A 3 -5.45 -9.23 9.98
N CYS A 4 -6.57 -8.58 9.68
CA CYS A 4 -7.84 -9.27 9.41
C CYS A 4 -7.75 -10.10 8.11
N LEU A 5 -7.10 -9.57 7.07
CA LEU A 5 -6.87 -10.26 5.80
C LEU A 5 -5.95 -11.48 5.97
N MET A 6 -4.92 -11.34 6.81
CA MET A 6 -3.97 -12.41 7.11
C MET A 6 -4.56 -13.46 8.06
N GLY A 7 -5.52 -13.09 8.90
CA GLY A 7 -6.09 -13.95 9.95
C GLY A 7 -5.23 -14.02 11.22
N GLU A 8 -4.15 -13.25 11.28
CA GLU A 8 -3.17 -13.27 12.37
C GLU A 8 -2.41 -11.94 12.48
N LYS A 9 -1.76 -11.72 13.62
CA LYS A 9 -0.91 -10.55 13.87
C LYS A 9 0.54 -10.90 13.59
N ALA A 10 0.99 -10.53 12.40
CA ALA A 10 2.32 -10.81 11.88
C ALA A 10 2.94 -9.55 11.24
N PRO A 11 3.47 -8.62 12.05
CA PRO A 11 3.95 -7.33 11.56
C PRO A 11 5.10 -7.46 10.55
N GLU A 12 5.92 -8.50 10.66
CA GLU A 12 7.05 -8.78 9.77
C GLU A 12 6.64 -9.12 8.33
N ARG A 13 5.36 -9.47 8.10
CA ARG A 13 4.78 -9.73 6.78
C ARG A 13 4.08 -8.51 6.17
N ILE A 14 4.18 -7.37 6.85
CA ILE A 14 3.63 -6.10 6.40
C ILE A 14 4.80 -5.17 6.06
N SER A 15 4.82 -4.67 4.83
CA SER A 15 5.68 -3.57 4.42
C SER A 15 4.83 -2.32 4.29
N ALA A 16 5.16 -1.25 5.01
CA ALA A 16 4.46 0.03 4.90
C ALA A 16 5.37 1.08 4.26
N VAL A 17 4.85 1.80 3.27
CA VAL A 17 5.50 2.95 2.63
C VAL A 17 4.51 4.10 2.54
N GLN A 18 4.98 5.33 2.60
CA GLN A 18 4.17 6.51 2.32
C GLN A 18 4.56 7.10 0.97
N PHE A 19 3.57 7.36 0.12
CA PHE A 19 3.81 8.08 -1.13
C PHE A 19 3.92 9.57 -0.84
N HIS A 20 4.88 10.22 -1.50
CA HIS A 20 5.09 11.66 -1.45
C HIS A 20 5.52 12.15 -2.85
N PRO A 21 5.42 13.45 -3.17
CA PRO A 21 5.62 13.94 -4.54
C PRO A 21 6.99 13.62 -5.15
N ASN A 22 8.01 13.44 -4.32
CA ASN A 22 9.37 13.11 -4.75
C ASN A 22 9.68 11.61 -4.79
N LEU A 23 8.71 10.73 -4.49
CA LEU A 23 8.93 9.28 -4.51
C LEU A 23 8.97 8.83 -5.97
N SER A 24 10.00 8.07 -6.33
CA SER A 24 10.25 7.62 -7.71
C SER A 24 10.11 6.10 -7.86
N TYR A 25 10.13 5.63 -9.11
CA TYR A 25 10.25 4.20 -9.43
C TYR A 25 11.49 3.58 -8.77
N GLU A 26 12.59 4.32 -8.79
CA GLU A 26 13.88 3.91 -8.28
C GLU A 26 13.86 3.70 -6.76
N ASP A 27 12.97 4.39 -6.03
CA ASP A 27 12.80 4.25 -4.59
C ASP A 27 11.89 3.07 -4.22
N PHE A 28 10.84 2.83 -5.00
CA PHE A 28 9.78 1.87 -4.67
C PHE A 28 9.98 0.49 -5.30
N ILE A 29 10.40 0.45 -6.56
CA ILE A 29 10.60 -0.77 -7.33
C ILE A 29 12.06 -1.18 -7.29
N ARG A 30 12.95 -0.42 -7.94
CA ARG A 30 14.38 -0.71 -8.00
C ARG A 30 15.14 0.44 -8.66
N GLY A 31 16.32 0.77 -8.15
CA GLY A 31 17.18 1.75 -8.80
C GLY A 31 18.64 1.70 -8.35
N TRP A 32 19.47 2.49 -9.03
CA TRP A 32 20.88 2.63 -8.70
C TRP A 32 21.08 3.52 -7.47
N ARG A 33 21.96 3.10 -6.57
CA ARG A 33 22.35 3.86 -5.37
C ARG A 33 23.88 3.81 -5.19
N PRO A 34 24.49 4.88 -4.65
CA PRO A 34 25.91 4.87 -4.34
C PRO A 34 26.23 3.81 -3.29
N GLY A 35 27.17 2.92 -3.62
CA GLY A 35 27.73 1.93 -2.72
C GLY A 35 28.81 2.53 -1.82
N LYS A 36 29.28 1.73 -0.85
CA LYS A 36 30.24 2.18 0.17
C LYS A 36 31.58 2.65 -0.40
N GLU A 37 32.00 2.14 -1.55
CA GLU A 37 33.26 2.47 -2.21
C GLU A 37 33.08 3.38 -3.45
N GLY A 38 31.90 4.02 -3.58
CA GLY A 38 31.60 4.97 -4.65
C GLY A 38 31.12 4.34 -5.96
N GLN A 39 31.12 3.00 -6.07
CA GLN A 39 30.47 2.31 -7.19
C GLN A 39 28.95 2.40 -7.09
N LEU A 40 28.25 2.48 -8.22
CA LEU A 40 26.80 2.35 -8.23
C LEU A 40 26.42 0.89 -8.00
N THR A 41 25.46 0.66 -7.11
CA THR A 41 24.89 -0.66 -6.82
C THR A 41 23.39 -0.62 -7.06
N LEU A 42 22.86 -1.70 -7.61
CA LEU A 42 21.43 -1.79 -7.90
C LEU A 42 20.69 -2.36 -6.70
N ILE A 43 19.76 -1.57 -6.16
CA ILE A 43 19.05 -1.90 -4.90
C ILE A 43 17.57 -2.12 -5.21
N ASP A 44 17.05 -3.23 -4.71
CA ASP A 44 15.61 -3.55 -4.74
C ASP A 44 14.87 -2.65 -3.74
N GLY A 45 13.82 -1.98 -4.23
CA GLY A 45 12.91 -1.20 -3.42
C GLY A 45 11.97 -2.07 -2.58
N PRO A 46 11.19 -1.45 -1.67
CA PRO A 46 10.30 -2.17 -0.76
C PRO A 46 9.30 -3.07 -1.48
N PHE A 47 8.81 -2.69 -2.66
CA PHE A 47 7.84 -3.50 -3.40
C PHE A 47 8.45 -4.78 -3.95
N VAL A 48 9.63 -4.68 -4.59
CA VAL A 48 10.34 -5.86 -5.13
C VAL A 48 10.80 -6.77 -3.98
N ASN A 49 11.24 -6.22 -2.85
CA ASN A 49 11.58 -7.01 -1.67
C ASN A 49 10.36 -7.78 -1.12
N ALA A 50 9.19 -7.14 -1.08
CA ALA A 50 7.95 -7.80 -0.66
C ALA A 50 7.54 -8.92 -1.63
N ILE A 51 7.65 -8.69 -2.95
CA ILE A 51 7.43 -9.72 -3.99
C ILE A 51 8.34 -10.92 -3.76
N LYS A 52 9.66 -10.70 -3.65
CA LYS A 52 10.63 -11.78 -3.46
C LYS A 52 10.37 -12.58 -2.19
N THR A 53 10.03 -11.88 -1.11
CA THR A 53 9.70 -12.51 0.17
C THR A 53 8.44 -13.38 0.05
N ALA A 54 7.40 -12.87 -0.61
CA ALA A 54 6.14 -13.59 -0.81
C ALA A 54 6.31 -14.81 -1.74
N VAL A 55 7.07 -14.68 -2.82
CA VAL A 55 7.40 -15.81 -3.73
C VAL A 55 8.12 -16.93 -2.98
N ASN A 56 9.06 -16.59 -2.09
CA ASN A 56 9.81 -17.57 -1.32
C ASN A 56 8.99 -18.22 -0.18
N ASN A 57 7.82 -17.69 0.16
CA ASN A 57 6.99 -18.14 1.27
C ASN A 57 5.50 -18.23 0.85
N PRO A 58 5.15 -19.11 -0.11
CA PRO A 58 3.85 -19.11 -0.78
C PRO A 58 2.66 -19.42 0.13
N THR A 59 2.89 -20.08 1.27
CA THR A 59 1.84 -20.44 2.25
C THR A 59 1.41 -19.26 3.12
N SER A 60 2.22 -18.21 3.19
CA SER A 60 2.00 -17.06 4.06
C SER A 60 1.50 -15.88 3.24
N LYS A 61 0.51 -15.15 3.76
CA LYS A 61 0.05 -13.90 3.16
C LYS A 61 0.98 -12.75 3.54
N TYR A 62 1.28 -11.90 2.57
CA TYR A 62 2.06 -10.67 2.72
C TYR A 62 1.25 -9.47 2.29
N VAL A 63 1.50 -8.32 2.91
CA VAL A 63 0.76 -7.08 2.61
C VAL A 63 1.74 -5.92 2.43
N VAL A 64 1.61 -5.21 1.30
CA VAL A 64 2.20 -3.88 1.13
C VAL A 64 1.13 -2.83 1.40
N ILE A 65 1.35 -2.00 2.41
CA ILE A 65 0.53 -0.85 2.73
C ILE A 65 1.17 0.38 2.09
N ILE A 66 0.40 1.09 1.27
CA ILE A 66 0.80 2.34 0.64
C ILE A 66 -0.04 3.45 1.24
N GLU A 67 0.56 4.19 2.17
CA GLU A 67 -0.05 5.36 2.77
C GLU A 67 -0.07 6.53 1.77
N GLU A 68 -1.19 7.25 1.72
CA GLU A 68 -1.40 8.41 0.85
C GLU A 68 -1.07 8.11 -0.63
N ILE A 69 -1.62 7.02 -1.19
CA ILE A 69 -1.29 6.58 -2.56
C ILE A 69 -1.53 7.65 -3.64
N ASN A 70 -2.41 8.62 -3.40
CA ASN A 70 -2.63 9.75 -4.30
C ASN A 70 -1.57 10.86 -4.19
N ARG A 71 -0.67 10.82 -3.22
CA ARG A 71 0.35 11.85 -2.98
C ARG A 71 1.63 11.60 -3.77
N GLY A 72 1.49 11.40 -5.07
CA GLY A 72 2.58 11.12 -6.00
C GLY A 72 2.01 10.76 -7.37
N ASN A 73 2.81 10.16 -8.24
CA ASN A 73 2.33 9.57 -9.50
C ASN A 73 2.42 8.04 -9.44
N PRO A 74 1.37 7.33 -8.98
CA PRO A 74 1.40 5.88 -8.88
C PRO A 74 1.76 5.19 -10.19
N ALA A 75 1.27 5.68 -11.34
CA ALA A 75 1.56 5.04 -12.62
C ALA A 75 3.06 5.06 -12.92
N GLN A 76 3.75 6.18 -12.64
CA GLN A 76 5.21 6.27 -12.77
C GLN A 76 5.94 5.44 -11.71
N ILE A 77 5.49 5.49 -10.45
CA ILE A 77 6.13 4.78 -9.34
C ILE A 77 6.05 3.26 -9.52
N PHE A 78 4.91 2.73 -9.96
CA PHE A 78 4.76 1.28 -10.19
C PHE A 78 5.42 0.80 -11.49
N GLY A 79 5.54 1.66 -12.50
CA GLY A 79 6.15 1.31 -13.79
C GLY A 79 5.53 0.05 -14.39
N GLU A 80 6.36 -0.92 -14.76
CA GLU A 80 5.93 -2.17 -15.40
C GLU A 80 5.10 -3.05 -14.45
N THR A 81 5.36 -2.96 -13.14
CA THR A 81 4.66 -3.77 -12.14
C THR A 81 3.19 -3.41 -12.01
N LEU A 82 2.78 -2.22 -12.49
CA LEU A 82 1.38 -1.83 -12.58
C LEU A 82 0.58 -2.87 -13.39
N THR A 83 1.12 -3.38 -14.50
CA THR A 83 0.46 -4.40 -15.32
C THR A 83 0.24 -5.70 -14.54
N LEU A 84 1.23 -6.11 -13.76
CA LEU A 84 1.21 -7.33 -12.95
C LEU A 84 0.24 -7.26 -11.76
N MET A 85 -0.32 -6.08 -11.46
CA MET A 85 -1.31 -5.93 -10.40
C MET A 85 -2.67 -6.52 -10.77
N GLU A 86 -2.97 -6.67 -12.07
CA GLU A 86 -4.19 -7.32 -12.55
C GLU A 86 -4.22 -8.78 -12.09
N ALA A 87 -5.39 -9.25 -11.62
CA ALA A 87 -5.49 -10.53 -10.93
C ALA A 87 -5.10 -11.74 -11.82
N ASP A 88 -5.40 -11.66 -13.11
CA ASP A 88 -5.08 -12.66 -14.12
C ASP A 88 -3.60 -12.63 -14.58
N LYS A 89 -2.83 -11.60 -14.20
CA LYS A 89 -1.42 -11.42 -14.58
C LYS A 89 -0.41 -11.70 -13.46
N ARG A 90 -0.88 -12.27 -12.36
CA ARG A 90 -0.09 -12.59 -11.16
C ARG A 90 0.57 -13.96 -11.23
N THR A 91 1.03 -14.36 -12.41
CA THR A 91 1.57 -15.70 -12.68
C THR A 91 2.99 -15.61 -13.25
N PRO A 92 3.81 -16.67 -13.08
CA PRO A 92 5.14 -16.71 -13.67
C PRO A 92 5.18 -16.56 -15.20
N THR A 93 4.10 -16.94 -15.91
CA THR A 93 4.02 -16.86 -17.38
C THR A 93 3.84 -15.42 -17.88
N GLU A 94 3.23 -14.56 -17.06
CA GLU A 94 3.01 -13.14 -17.33
C GLU A 94 4.14 -12.25 -16.80
N ALA A 95 5.20 -12.85 -16.26
CA ALA A 95 6.31 -12.13 -15.63
C ALA A 95 7.00 -11.16 -16.61
N LEU A 96 7.29 -9.95 -16.12
CA LEU A 96 7.92 -8.88 -16.89
C LEU A 96 9.36 -8.64 -16.43
N SER A 97 10.22 -8.22 -17.36
CA SER A 97 11.52 -7.67 -17.01
C SER A 97 11.37 -6.24 -16.51
N LEU A 98 12.08 -5.89 -15.43
CA LEU A 98 12.12 -4.53 -14.90
C LEU A 98 13.04 -3.66 -15.75
N SER A 99 12.85 -2.33 -15.72
CA SER A 99 13.76 -1.35 -16.35
C SER A 99 15.22 -1.48 -15.88
N TYR A 100 15.42 -1.91 -14.63
CA TYR A 100 16.74 -2.21 -14.08
C TYR A 100 16.88 -3.70 -13.76
N PRO A 101 17.08 -4.59 -14.75
CA PRO A 101 17.27 -6.01 -14.47
C PRO A 101 18.67 -6.26 -13.89
N LYS A 102 18.82 -7.19 -12.93
CA LYS A 102 20.11 -7.63 -12.38
C LYS A 102 20.86 -8.54 -13.35
N ASN A 103 20.13 -9.23 -14.22
CA ASN A 103 20.67 -10.04 -15.32
C ASN A 103 19.62 -10.14 -16.44
N ALA A 104 20.05 -10.56 -17.64
CA ALA A 104 19.20 -10.54 -18.84
C ALA A 104 17.93 -11.39 -18.74
N ASP A 105 17.97 -12.45 -17.93
CA ASP A 105 16.86 -13.40 -17.77
C ASP A 105 15.95 -13.08 -16.58
N GLU A 106 16.25 -12.04 -15.79
CA GLU A 106 15.46 -11.70 -14.62
C GLU A 106 14.07 -11.19 -15.04
N LYS A 107 13.06 -11.89 -14.53
CA LYS A 107 11.66 -11.51 -14.64
C LYS A 107 11.01 -11.50 -13.26
N ILE A 108 10.04 -10.62 -13.10
CA ILE A 108 9.28 -10.43 -11.86
C ILE A 108 7.80 -10.64 -12.19
N TYR A 109 7.10 -11.34 -11.29
CA TYR A 109 5.64 -11.40 -11.24
C TYR A 109 5.20 -11.09 -9.81
N ILE A 110 3.98 -10.60 -9.63
CA ILE A 110 3.39 -10.40 -8.30
C ILE A 110 2.71 -11.71 -7.90
N PRO A 111 3.10 -12.39 -6.81
CA PRO A 111 2.49 -13.65 -6.43
C PRO A 111 1.09 -13.43 -5.80
N GLU A 112 0.23 -14.45 -5.88
CA GLU A 112 -1.16 -14.37 -5.39
C GLU A 112 -1.28 -14.13 -3.87
N ASN A 113 -0.27 -14.54 -3.11
CA ASN A 113 -0.20 -14.33 -1.66
C ASN A 113 0.28 -12.92 -1.25
N LEU A 114 0.57 -12.04 -2.22
CA LEU A 114 0.92 -10.63 -1.97
C LEU A 114 -0.27 -9.70 -2.24
N TYR A 115 -0.71 -9.02 -1.18
CA TYR A 115 -1.80 -8.06 -1.23
C TYR A 115 -1.27 -6.63 -1.13
N ILE A 116 -1.98 -5.70 -1.77
CA ILE A 116 -1.61 -4.28 -1.80
C ILE A 116 -2.81 -3.50 -1.28
N ILE A 117 -2.59 -2.70 -0.24
CA ILE A 117 -3.61 -1.87 0.39
C ILE A 117 -3.14 -0.43 0.30
N GLY A 118 -3.81 0.37 -0.52
CA GLY A 118 -3.59 1.82 -0.56
C GLY A 118 -4.53 2.54 0.40
N THR A 119 -4.02 3.49 1.17
CA THR A 119 -4.85 4.49 1.86
C THR A 119 -4.88 5.77 1.05
N MET A 120 -6.00 6.47 1.08
CA MET A 120 -6.20 7.69 0.32
C MET A 120 -6.96 8.70 1.17
N ASN A 121 -6.44 9.92 1.24
CA ASN A 121 -7.21 11.04 1.72
C ASN A 121 -7.93 11.71 0.54
N ILE A 122 -9.27 11.62 0.53
CA ILE A 122 -10.12 12.17 -0.53
C ILE A 122 -10.28 13.70 -0.39
N ALA A 123 -10.06 14.25 0.80
CA ALA A 123 -10.22 15.68 1.06
C ALA A 123 -9.08 16.54 0.50
N ASP A 124 -7.94 15.93 0.17
CA ASP A 124 -6.79 16.65 -0.37
C ASP A 124 -6.98 16.94 -1.86
N ARG A 125 -7.56 18.11 -2.13
CA ARG A 125 -7.85 18.62 -3.49
C ARG A 125 -6.58 18.96 -4.29
N SER A 126 -5.40 18.94 -3.68
CA SER A 126 -4.13 19.27 -4.34
C SER A 126 -3.51 18.09 -5.09
N LEU A 127 -4.10 16.91 -4.96
CA LEU A 127 -3.52 15.66 -5.45
C LEU A 127 -4.09 15.25 -6.80
N ALA A 128 -3.22 14.67 -7.63
CA ALA A 128 -3.60 14.16 -8.94
C ALA A 128 -4.73 13.14 -8.80
N LEU A 129 -5.81 13.32 -9.58
CA LEU A 129 -6.83 12.29 -9.75
C LEU A 129 -6.12 10.98 -10.12
N LEU A 130 -6.39 9.90 -9.38
CA LEU A 130 -5.89 8.59 -9.77
C LEU A 130 -6.30 8.29 -11.20
N ASP A 131 -5.31 8.00 -12.04
CA ASP A 131 -5.54 7.63 -13.42
C ASP A 131 -6.42 6.36 -13.51
N LEU A 132 -7.19 6.27 -14.59
CA LEU A 132 -8.05 5.14 -14.93
C LEU A 132 -7.29 3.82 -14.93
N ALA A 133 -6.01 3.84 -15.33
CA ALA A 133 -5.14 2.68 -15.30
C ALA A 133 -4.95 2.12 -13.88
N LEU A 134 -4.78 2.98 -12.87
CA LEU A 134 -4.71 2.51 -11.47
C LEU A 134 -6.09 2.08 -10.98
N ARG A 135 -7.13 2.85 -11.32
CA ARG A 135 -8.50 2.57 -10.85
C ARG A 135 -9.01 1.18 -11.23
N ARG A 136 -8.67 0.68 -12.42
CA ARG A 136 -9.07 -0.68 -12.85
C ARG A 136 -8.35 -1.83 -12.13
N ARG A 137 -7.28 -1.55 -11.36
CA ARG A 137 -6.43 -2.54 -10.67
C ARG A 137 -6.67 -2.59 -9.16
N PHE A 138 -7.45 -1.65 -8.63
CA PHE A 138 -7.78 -1.56 -7.22
C PHE A 138 -9.30 -1.66 -7.02
N ALA A 139 -9.70 -2.32 -5.94
CA ALA A 139 -11.04 -2.17 -5.40
C ALA A 139 -11.07 -0.91 -4.51
N PHE A 140 -12.02 -0.02 -4.77
CA PHE A 140 -12.20 1.21 -3.99
C PHE A 140 -13.25 0.99 -2.91
N ILE A 141 -12.86 1.28 -1.67
CA ILE A 141 -13.72 1.13 -0.49
C ILE A 141 -13.71 2.46 0.26
N ASP A 142 -14.86 3.12 0.27
CA ASP A 142 -15.02 4.37 1.02
C ASP A 142 -15.18 4.06 2.51
N LEU A 143 -14.23 4.55 3.30
CA LEU A 143 -14.30 4.49 4.76
C LEU A 143 -14.93 5.78 5.27
N LYS A 144 -16.06 5.64 5.97
CA LYS A 144 -16.72 6.75 6.66
C LYS A 144 -16.38 6.69 8.15
N PRO A 145 -16.23 7.85 8.82
CA PRO A 145 -16.13 7.88 10.28
C PRO A 145 -17.29 7.12 10.93
N ALA A 146 -16.98 6.15 11.78
CA ALA A 146 -17.97 5.32 12.45
C ALA A 146 -18.07 5.70 13.94
N PHE A 147 -19.02 6.58 14.26
CA PHE A 147 -19.36 6.94 15.65
C PHE A 147 -20.39 5.96 16.23
N ASN A 148 -20.05 4.67 16.22
CA ASN A 148 -20.89 3.57 16.72
C ASN A 148 -20.63 3.29 18.21
N ASP A 149 -21.26 2.26 18.77
CA ASP A 149 -21.14 1.97 20.20
C ASP A 149 -19.76 1.43 20.58
N ALA A 150 -19.05 0.78 19.66
CA ALA A 150 -17.66 0.39 19.88
C ALA A 150 -16.76 1.62 20.09
N TRP A 151 -16.94 2.68 19.27
CA TRP A 151 -16.28 3.97 19.48
C TRP A 151 -16.67 4.58 20.83
N ARG A 152 -17.98 4.66 21.13
CA ARG A 152 -18.47 5.26 22.40
C ARG A 152 -17.89 4.56 23.63
N ASN A 153 -17.96 3.23 23.64
CA ASN A 153 -17.48 2.42 24.75
C ASN A 153 -15.96 2.53 24.91
N TRP A 154 -15.21 2.56 23.80
CA TRP A 154 -13.76 2.73 23.86
C TRP A 154 -13.36 4.09 24.41
N VAL A 155 -14.01 5.18 23.98
CA VAL A 155 -13.68 6.53 24.48
C VAL A 155 -14.07 6.68 25.95
N ASN A 156 -15.28 6.23 26.33
CA ASN A 156 -15.70 6.25 27.73
C ASN A 156 -14.74 5.44 28.61
N TYR A 157 -14.35 4.24 28.20
CA TYR A 157 -13.44 3.38 28.97
C TYR A 157 -12.04 3.98 29.13
N ASN A 158 -11.45 4.55 28.07
CA ASN A 158 -10.07 5.05 28.12
C ASN A 158 -9.93 6.47 28.66
N TYR A 159 -10.99 7.29 28.56
CA TYR A 159 -10.92 8.72 28.89
C TYR A 159 -12.00 9.20 29.85
N ALA A 160 -12.86 8.31 30.35
CA ALA A 160 -13.96 8.62 31.29
C ALA A 160 -14.92 9.72 30.83
N ILE A 161 -15.06 9.93 29.52
CA ILE A 161 -16.02 10.88 28.94
C ILE A 161 -17.43 10.26 28.98
N ASP A 162 -18.40 10.97 29.55
CA ASP A 162 -19.77 10.50 29.68
C ASP A 162 -20.49 10.33 28.34
N PHE A 163 -21.53 9.50 28.31
CA PHE A 163 -22.25 9.16 27.08
C PHE A 163 -23.03 10.34 26.47
N ASP A 164 -23.45 11.32 27.27
CA ASP A 164 -24.17 12.50 26.79
C ASP A 164 -23.21 13.43 26.04
N MET A 165 -22.01 13.66 26.59
CA MET A 165 -20.93 14.38 25.91
C MET A 165 -20.49 13.65 24.64
N LEU A 166 -20.38 12.32 24.64
CA LEU A 166 -20.06 11.55 23.43
C LEU A 166 -21.16 11.65 22.37
N ALA A 167 -22.44 11.68 22.78
CA ALA A 167 -23.55 11.91 21.86
C ALA A 167 -23.49 13.32 21.25
N PHE A 168 -23.17 14.33 22.06
CA PHE A 168 -22.93 15.70 21.59
C PHE A 168 -21.77 15.77 20.60
N ILE A 169 -20.60 15.22 20.93
CA ILE A 169 -19.43 15.16 20.04
C ILE A 169 -19.79 14.48 18.71
N LYS A 170 -20.46 13.32 18.78
CA LYS A 170 -20.94 12.60 17.58
C LYS A 170 -21.81 13.50 16.71
N SER A 171 -22.76 14.22 17.30
CA SER A 171 -23.63 15.14 16.55
C SER A 171 -22.82 16.22 15.82
N ARG A 172 -21.84 16.82 16.50
CA ARG A 172 -21.01 17.90 15.93
C ARG A 172 -20.11 17.38 14.81
N LEU A 173 -19.49 16.22 14.99
CA LEU A 173 -18.64 15.60 13.97
C LEU A 173 -19.43 15.08 12.78
N THR A 174 -20.66 14.61 12.98
CA THR A 174 -21.53 14.16 11.87
C THR A 174 -21.97 15.33 10.99
N VAL A 175 -22.10 16.54 11.53
CA VAL A 175 -22.42 17.75 10.74
C VAL A 175 -21.23 18.24 9.92
N LEU A 176 -20.00 17.98 10.36
CA LEU A 176 -18.77 18.41 9.67
C LEU A 176 -18.36 17.48 8.51
N ASN A 177 -18.81 16.22 8.53
CA ASN A 177 -18.51 15.22 7.49
C ASN A 177 -19.61 15.19 6.42
#